data_AF-A0A2A4J054-F1
#
_entry.id   AF-A0A2A4J054-F1
#
_cell.length_a   1.000
_cell.length_b   1.000
_cell.length_c   1.000
_cell.angle_alpha   90.00
_cell.angle_beta   90.00
_cell.angle_gamma   90.00
#
_symmetry.space_group_name_H-M   'P 1'
#
loop_
_entity.id
_entity.type
_entity.pdbx_description
1 polymer ?
#
loop_
_entity_poly.entity_id
_entity_poly.type
_entity_poly.pdbx_seq_one_letter_code
_entity_poly.pdbx_strand_id
1 'polypeptide(L)'
;MEFKTTGVLFCLLFVAVRVSSSRLEVNLTRTWKQDIGWEVNCTWELPPRDSLQSVRLYLNRQQFMIFRPEVDGFARSLMIRRLEDGVVTNCGVSSVDRRKGACVITSELYQPQNNSFMLQCEVSGERPLFIMEKKSIIVDNF
;
A
#
# COMPACT_ATOMS: atom_id res chain seq x y z
N MET A 1 21.31 66.54 14.59
CA MET A 1 20.75 65.89 15.79
C MET A 1 19.39 65.34 15.45
N GLU A 2 19.00 64.11 15.74
CA GLU A 2 19.68 62.84 15.95
C GLU A 2 18.55 61.80 15.87
N PHE A 3 18.83 60.66 15.24
CA PHE A 3 17.91 59.55 15.00
C PHE A 3 17.46 58.86 16.30
N LYS A 4 16.22 58.34 16.28
CA LYS A 4 15.68 57.10 16.92
C LYS A 4 14.17 57.32 17.10
N THR A 5 13.25 56.40 16.84
CA THR A 5 13.12 54.94 16.97
C THR A 5 11.76 54.67 16.28
N THR A 6 11.41 53.57 15.64
CA THR A 6 11.56 52.16 16.01
C THR A 6 11.09 51.38 14.79
N GLY A 7 11.97 50.58 14.19
CA GLY A 7 11.57 49.65 13.15
C GLY A 7 10.72 48.54 13.75
N VAL A 8 9.43 48.51 13.43
CA VAL A 8 8.61 47.31 13.62
C VAL A 8 8.76 46.47 12.37
N LEU A 9 9.87 45.74 12.31
CA LEU A 9 10.07 44.68 11.33
C LEU A 9 9.12 43.53 11.74
N PHE A 10 7.95 43.48 11.12
CA PHE A 10 7.03 42.34 11.23
C PHE A 10 7.73 41.12 10.63
N CYS A 11 8.46 40.37 11.48
CA CYS A 11 8.93 39.04 11.14
C CYS A 11 7.71 38.15 10.88
N LEU A 12 7.39 37.98 9.60
CA LEU A 12 6.58 36.89 9.08
C LEU A 12 7.27 35.56 9.41
N LEU A 13 7.10 35.10 10.63
CA LEU A 13 7.29 33.70 11.00
C LEU A 13 6.15 32.91 10.34
N PHE A 14 6.30 32.65 9.03
CA PHE A 14 5.63 31.53 8.40
C PHE A 14 6.19 30.26 9.03
N VAL A 15 5.63 29.88 10.18
CA VAL A 15 5.74 28.52 10.67
C VAL A 15 5.05 27.67 9.60
N ALA A 16 5.86 27.11 8.71
CA ALA A 16 5.43 26.07 7.78
C ALA A 16 5.04 24.86 8.65
N VAL A 17 3.81 24.86 9.16
CA VAL A 17 3.18 23.66 9.68
C VAL A 17 3.15 22.71 8.49
N ARG A 18 4.06 21.74 8.49
CA ARG A 18 3.98 20.62 7.55
C ARG A 18 2.70 19.87 7.92
N VAL A 19 1.61 20.21 7.24
CA VAL A 19 0.39 19.42 7.21
C VAL A 19 0.82 18.08 6.62
N SER A 20 1.12 17.13 7.50
CA SER A 20 1.36 15.74 7.11
C SER A 20 0.11 15.31 6.36
N SER A 21 0.27 14.81 5.14
CA SER A 21 -0.84 14.45 4.26
C SER A 21 -1.83 13.58 5.04
N SER A 22 -3.08 14.04 5.13
CA SER A 22 -4.15 13.37 5.87
C SER A 22 -4.75 12.19 5.07
N ARG A 23 -4.05 11.70 4.04
CA ARG A 23 -4.60 10.78 3.05
C ARG A 23 -3.90 9.43 3.12
N LEU A 24 -4.69 8.36 3.02
CA LEU A 24 -4.19 7.01 2.78
C LEU A 24 -3.56 6.96 1.39
N GLU A 25 -2.27 6.65 1.35
CA GLU A 25 -1.53 6.43 0.12
C GLU A 25 -1.41 4.94 -0.13
N VAL A 26 -1.84 4.50 -1.32
CA VAL A 26 -1.68 3.12 -1.79
C VAL A 26 -0.94 3.15 -3.11
N ASN A 27 0.17 2.42 -3.16
CA ASN A 27 0.96 2.24 -4.37
C ASN A 27 0.88 0.78 -4.81
N LEU A 28 0.65 0.55 -6.09
CA LEU A 28 0.56 -0.77 -6.68
C LEU A 28 1.50 -0.82 -7.88
N THR A 29 2.59 -1.56 -7.74
CA THR A 29 3.61 -1.72 -8.79
C THR A 29 3.72 -3.18 -9.21
N ARG A 30 4.16 -3.40 -10.45
CA ARG A 30 4.47 -4.73 -10.98
C ARG A 30 5.87 -4.75 -11.56
N THR A 31 6.56 -5.86 -11.38
CA THR A 31 7.89 -6.11 -11.92
C THR A 31 7.97 -7.55 -12.40
N TRP A 32 8.57 -7.75 -13.57
CA TRP A 32 8.88 -9.08 -14.08
C TRP A 32 10.24 -9.52 -13.54
N LYS A 33 10.32 -10.74 -13.01
CA LYS A 33 11.54 -11.38 -12.51
C LYS A 33 11.73 -12.72 -13.22
N GLN A 34 12.88 -12.90 -13.87
CA GLN A 34 13.15 -14.06 -14.73
C GLN A 34 13.02 -15.41 -14.03
N ASP A 35 13.40 -15.49 -12.75
CA ASP A 35 13.45 -16.76 -12.00
C ASP A 35 12.10 -17.20 -11.43
N ILE A 36 11.09 -16.31 -11.42
CA ILE A 36 9.79 -16.57 -10.79
C ILE A 36 8.62 -16.21 -11.72
N GLY A 37 8.63 -15.01 -12.30
CA GLY A 37 7.52 -14.47 -13.07
C GLY A 37 7.15 -13.07 -12.58
N TRP A 38 5.85 -12.81 -12.41
CA TRP A 38 5.38 -11.49 -11.98
C TRP A 38 5.44 -11.32 -10.47
N GLU A 39 6.09 -10.25 -10.01
CA GLU A 39 5.97 -9.74 -8.65
C GLU A 39 5.17 -8.44 -8.65
N VAL A 40 4.09 -8.42 -7.87
CA VAL A 40 3.23 -7.27 -7.68
C VAL A 40 3.27 -6.83 -6.23
N ASN A 41 3.65 -5.58 -6.02
CA ASN A 41 3.80 -4.99 -4.70
C ASN A 41 2.68 -3.98 -4.47
N CYS A 42 1.79 -4.31 -3.53
CA CYS A 42 0.87 -3.33 -2.97
C CYS A 42 1.46 -2.79 -1.68
N THR A 43 1.84 -1.51 -1.65
CA THR A 43 2.32 -0.84 -0.45
C THR A 43 1.34 0.22 0.00
N TRP A 44 1.31 0.50 1.30
CA TRP A 44 0.46 1.54 1.85
C TRP A 44 1.16 2.37 2.91
N GLU A 45 0.68 3.60 3.06
CA GLU A 45 0.99 4.49 4.17
C GLU A 45 -0.30 5.18 4.64
N LEU A 46 -0.68 4.90 5.88
CA LEU A 46 -1.85 5.50 6.51
C LEU A 46 -1.54 6.90 7.07
N PRO A 47 -2.56 7.79 7.13
CA PRO A 47 -2.43 9.09 7.77
C PRO A 47 -1.92 8.99 9.22
N PRO A 48 -1.36 10.07 9.77
CA PRO A 48 -1.03 10.12 11.19
C PRO A 48 -2.25 9.80 12.06
N ARG A 49 -2.04 8.98 13.10
CA ARG A 49 -3.06 8.55 14.09
C ARG A 49 -4.13 7.59 13.58
N ASP A 50 -4.00 7.08 12.36
CA ASP A 50 -4.83 5.99 11.86
C ASP A 50 -4.18 4.61 12.09
N SER A 51 -5.00 3.57 11.99
CA SER A 51 -4.66 2.18 12.17
C SER A 51 -5.23 1.36 11.02
N LEU A 52 -4.42 0.44 10.50
CA LEU A 52 -4.83 -0.46 9.44
C LEU A 52 -5.97 -1.36 9.91
N GLN A 53 -7.08 -1.33 9.19
CA GLN A 53 -8.25 -2.17 9.43
C GLN A 53 -8.15 -3.45 8.60
N SER A 54 -7.97 -3.30 7.29
CA SER A 54 -7.74 -4.45 6.42
C SER A 54 -7.03 -4.11 5.10
N VAL A 55 -6.43 -5.13 4.50
CA VAL A 55 -6.02 -5.13 3.10
C VAL A 55 -6.74 -6.27 2.40
N ARG A 56 -7.46 -5.97 1.33
CA ARG A 56 -8.16 -6.96 0.50
C ARG A 56 -7.51 -7.03 -0.87
N LEU A 57 -7.22 -8.24 -1.30
CA LEU A 57 -6.61 -8.51 -2.60
C LEU A 57 -7.60 -9.26 -3.48
N TYR A 58 -7.69 -8.80 -4.71
CA TYR A 58 -8.61 -9.34 -5.71
C TYR A 58 -7.84 -9.70 -6.97
N LEU A 59 -8.22 -10.83 -7.54
CA LEU A 59 -7.76 -11.32 -8.82
C LEU A 59 -8.97 -11.44 -9.74
N ASN A 60 -8.97 -10.71 -10.85
CA ASN A 60 -10.10 -10.64 -11.78
C ASN A 60 -11.44 -10.35 -11.07
N ARG A 61 -11.41 -9.39 -10.12
CA ARG A 61 -12.55 -8.96 -9.27
C ARG A 61 -13.00 -9.97 -8.21
N GLN A 62 -12.43 -11.17 -8.16
CA GLN A 62 -12.68 -12.13 -7.09
C GLN A 62 -11.70 -11.90 -5.94
N GLN A 63 -12.21 -11.72 -4.72
CA GLN A 63 -11.36 -11.62 -3.54
C GLN A 63 -10.70 -12.98 -3.28
N PHE A 64 -9.38 -13.02 -3.18
CA PHE A 64 -8.63 -14.24 -2.85
C PHE A 64 -7.93 -14.14 -1.49
N MET A 65 -7.69 -12.92 -0.98
CA MET A 65 -7.05 -12.73 0.32
C MET A 65 -7.61 -11.49 1.03
N ILE A 66 -7.67 -11.59 2.34
CA ILE A 66 -7.84 -10.47 3.26
C ILE A 66 -6.79 -10.59 4.36
N PHE A 67 -6.10 -9.50 4.65
CA PHE A 67 -5.18 -9.37 5.78
C PHE A 67 -5.75 -8.36 6.78
N ARG A 68 -5.87 -8.77 8.04
CA ARG A 68 -6.36 -7.94 9.15
C ARG A 68 -5.39 -8.06 10.32
N PRO A 69 -4.69 -6.98 10.71
CA PRO A 69 -3.72 -7.06 11.81
C PRO A 69 -4.31 -7.57 13.14
N GLU A 70 -5.58 -7.28 13.42
CA GLU A 70 -6.26 -7.74 14.63
C GLU A 70 -6.48 -9.26 14.67
N VAL A 71 -6.57 -9.91 13.51
CA VAL A 71 -6.84 -11.36 13.39
C VAL A 71 -5.56 -12.13 13.05
N ASP A 72 -4.77 -11.59 12.12
CA ASP A 72 -3.61 -12.26 11.53
C ASP A 72 -2.29 -11.88 12.21
N GLY A 73 -2.27 -10.86 13.08
CA GLY A 73 -1.06 -10.33 13.69
C GLY A 73 -0.26 -9.42 12.75
N PHE A 74 1.08 -9.46 12.82
CA PHE A 74 1.92 -8.55 12.05
C PHE A 74 2.12 -8.93 10.59
N ALA A 75 1.90 -10.20 10.25
CA ALA A 75 2.09 -10.71 8.90
C ALA A 75 1.21 -11.92 8.64
N ARG A 76 0.87 -12.12 7.36
CA ARG A 76 0.14 -13.28 6.87
C ARG A 76 0.66 -13.70 5.52
N SER A 77 0.82 -15.00 5.34
CA SER A 77 1.17 -15.61 4.06
C SER A 77 0.03 -16.49 3.55
N LEU A 78 -0.17 -16.51 2.25
CA LEU A 78 -1.10 -17.38 1.55
C LEU A 78 -0.43 -17.92 0.29
N MET A 79 -0.57 -19.23 0.06
CA MET A 79 -0.17 -19.87 -1.19
C MET A 79 -1.40 -20.48 -1.86
N ILE A 80 -1.62 -20.12 -3.12
CA ILE A 80 -2.67 -20.69 -3.97
C ILE A 80 -1.98 -21.33 -5.16
N ARG A 81 -2.30 -22.60 -5.43
CA ARG A 81 -1.85 -23.29 -6.65
C ARG A 81 -3.00 -23.32 -7.64
N ARG A 82 -2.75 -22.85 -8.85
CA ARG A 82 -3.64 -22.95 -10.01
C ARG A 82 -3.00 -23.90 -11.02
N LEU A 83 -3.75 -24.22 -12.08
CA LEU A 83 -3.22 -25.08 -13.15
C LEU A 83 -2.08 -24.41 -13.91
N GLU A 84 -2.11 -23.09 -14.02
CA GLU A 84 -1.17 -22.29 -14.83
C GLU A 84 0.02 -21.75 -14.01
N ASP A 85 -0.18 -21.51 -12.71
CA ASP A 85 0.81 -20.87 -11.83
C ASP A 85 0.62 -21.18 -10.33
N GLY A 86 1.66 -20.88 -9.56
CA GLY A 86 1.62 -20.77 -8.11
C GLY A 86 1.63 -19.30 -7.68
N VAL A 87 0.60 -18.86 -6.97
CA VAL A 87 0.53 -17.50 -6.41
C VAL A 87 0.88 -17.56 -4.92
N VAL A 88 1.97 -16.91 -4.55
CA VAL A 88 2.38 -16.69 -3.16
C VAL A 88 2.10 -15.24 -2.80
N THR A 89 1.43 -15.00 -1.69
CA THR A 89 1.13 -13.65 -1.20
C THR A 89 1.61 -13.51 0.23
N ASN A 90 2.43 -12.51 0.48
CA ASN A 90 2.96 -12.18 1.80
C ASN A 90 2.55 -10.75 2.15
N CYS A 91 1.66 -10.62 3.12
CA CYS A 91 1.22 -9.34 3.65
C CYS A 91 1.84 -9.09 5.02
N GLY A 92 2.18 -7.84 5.32
CA GLY A 92 2.61 -7.47 6.65
C GLY A 92 2.63 -5.97 6.89
N VAL A 93 2.57 -5.59 8.16
CA VAL A 93 2.83 -4.23 8.62
C VAL A 93 4.29 -4.07 9.03
N SER A 94 4.83 -2.87 8.87
CA SER A 94 6.19 -2.57 9.31
C SER A 94 6.31 -2.70 10.84
N SER A 95 7.41 -3.31 11.28
CA SER A 95 7.74 -3.43 12.70
C SER A 95 8.09 -2.08 13.35
N VAL A 96 8.51 -1.10 12.53
CA VAL A 96 8.90 0.25 12.97
C VAL A 96 7.70 1.20 12.98
N ASP A 97 6.90 1.17 11.92
CA ASP A 97 5.72 2.04 11.77
C ASP A 97 4.54 1.24 11.23
N ARG A 98 3.64 0.83 12.12
CA ARG A 98 2.47 -0.01 11.79
C ARG A 98 1.47 0.66 10.84
N ARG A 99 1.62 1.97 10.57
CA ARG A 99 0.85 2.69 9.54
C ARG A 99 1.29 2.34 8.12
N LYS A 100 2.49 1.76 7.98
CA LYS A 100 3.07 1.34 6.72
C LYS A 100 3.10 -0.17 6.63
N GLY A 101 3.00 -0.68 5.42
CA GLY A 101 3.13 -2.10 5.16
C GLY A 101 3.07 -2.43 3.69
N ALA A 102 3.11 -3.71 3.39
CA ALA A 102 3.05 -4.22 2.04
C ALA A 102 2.38 -5.58 1.96
N CYS A 103 1.77 -5.85 0.81
CA CYS A 103 1.45 -7.18 0.32
C CYS A 103 2.26 -7.42 -0.94
N VAL A 104 3.17 -8.39 -0.89
CA VAL A 104 3.98 -8.85 -2.02
C VAL A 104 3.31 -10.09 -2.60
N ILE A 105 2.89 -10.00 -3.86
CA ILE A 105 2.21 -11.07 -4.58
C ILE A 105 3.18 -11.55 -5.66
N THR A 106 3.65 -12.79 -5.52
CA THR A 106 4.54 -13.44 -6.46
C THR A 106 3.78 -14.50 -7.22
N SER A 107 3.82 -14.44 -8.54
CA SER A 107 3.21 -15.41 -9.45
C SER A 107 4.33 -16.22 -10.09
N GLU A 108 4.50 -17.46 -9.63
CA GLU A 108 5.44 -18.43 -10.19
C GLU A 108 4.79 -19.17 -11.35
N LEU A 109 5.26 -18.97 -12.57
CA LEU A 109 4.64 -19.55 -13.76
C LEU A 109 5.12 -20.99 -14.01
N TYR A 110 4.18 -21.94 -14.09
CA TYR A 110 4.47 -23.29 -14.57
C TYR A 110 4.37 -23.39 -16.09
N GLN A 111 3.53 -22.54 -16.68
CA GLN A 111 3.34 -22.37 -18.11
C GLN A 111 3.23 -20.87 -18.44
N PRO A 112 3.55 -20.43 -19.67
CA PRO A 112 3.31 -19.06 -20.10
C PRO A 112 1.85 -18.68 -19.89
N GLN A 113 1.59 -17.48 -19.37
CA GLN A 113 0.22 -17.04 -19.17
C GLN A 113 -0.40 -16.65 -20.50
N ASN A 114 -1.48 -17.33 -20.88
CA ASN A 114 -2.20 -17.02 -22.11
C ASN A 114 -3.01 -15.72 -22.02
N ASN A 115 -3.45 -15.35 -20.81
CA ASN A 115 -4.37 -14.24 -20.59
C ASN A 115 -3.78 -13.21 -19.62
N SER A 116 -3.99 -11.94 -19.91
CA SER A 116 -3.76 -10.88 -18.93
C SER A 116 -4.75 -11.00 -17.78
N PHE A 117 -4.35 -10.54 -16.60
CA PHE A 117 -5.20 -10.58 -15.41
C PHE A 117 -5.15 -9.26 -14.65
N MET A 118 -6.24 -8.94 -13.96
CA MET A 118 -6.33 -7.73 -13.15
C MET A 118 -6.06 -8.08 -11.69
N LEU A 119 -5.03 -7.45 -11.11
CA LEU A 119 -4.82 -7.42 -9.67
C LEU A 119 -5.34 -6.11 -9.10
N GLN A 120 -5.99 -6.20 -7.96
CA GLN A 120 -6.49 -5.04 -7.25
C GLN A 120 -6.18 -5.18 -5.77
N CYS A 121 -5.72 -4.08 -5.19
CA CYS A 121 -5.44 -3.91 -3.78
C CYS A 121 -6.35 -2.83 -3.21
N GLU A 122 -7.10 -3.17 -2.18
CA GLU A 122 -7.95 -2.25 -1.41
C GLU A 122 -7.43 -2.21 0.01
N VAL A 123 -7.11 -1.01 0.50
CA VAL A 123 -6.58 -0.79 1.84
C VAL A 123 -7.58 0.08 2.59
N SER A 124 -7.89 -0.29 3.83
CA SER A 124 -8.80 0.44 4.70
C SER A 124 -8.17 0.76 6.06
N GLY A 125 -8.44 1.97 6.55
CA GLY A 125 -8.18 2.45 7.91
C GLY A 125 -9.49 2.70 8.66
N GLU A 126 -9.45 2.79 9.99
CA GLU A 126 -10.66 2.90 10.83
C GLU A 126 -10.64 4.07 11.82
N ARG A 127 -9.49 4.75 12.05
CA ARG A 127 -9.40 5.79 13.10
C ARG A 127 -8.76 7.07 12.59
N PRO A 128 -9.32 8.27 12.84
CA PRO A 128 -10.56 8.56 13.55
C PRO A 128 -11.83 8.36 12.72
N LEU A 129 -11.71 8.16 11.41
CA LEU A 129 -12.81 7.90 10.48
C LEU A 129 -12.42 6.73 9.58
N PHE A 130 -13.42 5.99 9.08
CA PHE A 130 -13.17 4.98 8.06
C PHE A 130 -12.65 5.64 6.78
N ILE A 131 -11.48 5.19 6.31
CA ILE A 131 -10.90 5.61 5.04
C ILE A 131 -10.55 4.39 4.22
N MET A 132 -10.61 4.53 2.90
CA MET A 132 -10.33 3.44 1.99
C MET A 132 -9.78 3.98 0.68
N GLU A 133 -8.76 3.31 0.15
CA GLU A 133 -8.20 3.58 -1.17
C GLU A 133 -7.99 2.24 -1.88
N LYS A 134 -8.28 2.24 -3.18
CA LYS A 134 -8.25 1.06 -4.02
C LYS A 134 -7.46 1.36 -5.28
N LYS A 135 -6.50 0.49 -5.60
CA LYS A 135 -5.70 0.53 -6.82
C LYS A 135 -5.82 -0.79 -7.56
N SER A 136 -5.80 -0.70 -8.89
CA SER A 136 -5.80 -1.87 -9.77
C SER A 136 -4.70 -1.74 -10.79
N ILE A 137 -4.12 -2.87 -11.17
CA ILE A 137 -3.15 -2.98 -12.26
C ILE A 137 -3.50 -4.17 -13.14
N ILE A 138 -3.29 -4.01 -14.43
CA ILE A 138 -3.35 -5.12 -15.38
C ILE A 138 -1.95 -5.71 -15.46
N VAL A 139 -1.85 -7.02 -15.28
CA VAL A 139 -0.65 -7.80 -15.53
C VAL A 139 -0.81 -8.42 -16.90
N ASP A 140 0.10 -8.08 -17.81
CA ASP A 140 0.02 -8.50 -19.21
C ASP A 140 0.46 -9.95 -19.33
N ASN A 141 -0.10 -10.62 -20.33
CA ASN A 141 0.37 -11.93 -20.77
C ASN A 141 1.80 -11.83 -21.33
N PHE A 142 2.51 -12.96 -21.29
CA PHE A 142 3.89 -13.08 -21.76
C PHE A 142 4.01 -14.27 -22.71
#